data_AF-A0A7K0KI88-F1
#
_entry.id   AF-A0A7K0KI88-F1
#
_cell.length_a   1.000
_cell.length_b   1.000
_cell.length_c   1.000
_cell.angle_alpha   90.00
_cell.angle_beta   90.00
_cell.angle_gamma   90.00
#
_symmetry.space_group_name_H-M   'P 1'
#
loop_
_entity.id
_entity.type
_entity.pdbx_description
1 polymer ?
#
loop_
_entity_poly.entity_id
_entity_poly.type
_entity_poly.pdbx_seq_one_letter_code
_entity_poly.pdbx_strand_id
1 'polypeptide(L)'
;MKKNKEDELQFVVDHYKTGHKNVDNAWKEFKGMSGITQSGSRKRLLVAASIAFAAVMAVAATMFVVRNFGNGSPKSSPNIERALPDTVSKAKTDTVKTKKGPVLFHFDHTPVNAAIRKVSDYYGVGLTASDTTKMVTGEIEAHNINEAIDMLETTLGIEITKR
;
A
#
# COMPACT_ATOMS: atom_id res chain seq x y z
N MET A 1 51.12 -12.90 1.69
CA MET A 1 51.02 -12.00 0.51
C MET A 1 49.75 -11.16 0.69
N LYS A 2 49.86 -9.90 1.10
CA LYS A 2 48.74 -8.95 1.24
C LYS A 2 49.13 -7.69 0.44
N LYS A 3 48.78 -7.63 -0.84
CA LYS A 3 49.08 -6.50 -1.75
C LYS A 3 47.89 -6.19 -2.66
N ASN A 4 46.65 -6.32 -2.17
CA ASN A 4 45.48 -6.31 -3.05
C ASN A 4 44.32 -5.42 -2.53
N LYS A 5 44.60 -4.41 -1.70
CA LYS A 5 43.56 -3.48 -1.20
C LYS A 5 43.98 -2.01 -1.24
N GLU A 6 45.28 -1.75 -1.17
CA GLU A 6 45.84 -0.39 -1.22
C GLU A 6 45.81 0.15 -2.68
N ASP A 7 46.10 -0.72 -3.65
CA ASP A 7 46.11 -0.36 -5.08
C ASP A 7 44.69 -0.05 -5.64
N GLU A 8 43.64 -0.69 -5.12
CA GLU A 8 42.24 -0.43 -5.53
C GLU A 8 41.73 0.92 -5.03
N LEU A 9 42.21 1.38 -3.87
CA LEU A 9 41.85 2.69 -3.33
C LEU A 9 42.62 3.82 -4.01
N GLN A 10 43.78 3.52 -4.61
CA GLN A 10 44.57 4.48 -5.37
C GLN A 10 43.85 5.02 -6.60
N PHE A 11 43.07 4.17 -7.30
CA PHE A 11 42.23 4.62 -8.42
C PHE A 11 41.22 5.69 -7.99
N VAL A 12 40.57 5.48 -6.84
CA VAL A 12 39.56 6.42 -6.32
C VAL A 12 40.23 7.74 -5.93
N VAL A 13 41.42 7.69 -5.32
CA VAL A 13 42.18 8.89 -4.98
C VAL A 13 42.62 9.66 -6.24
N ASP A 14 43.12 8.97 -7.27
CA ASP A 14 43.62 9.61 -8.49
C ASP A 14 42.50 10.19 -9.38
N HIS A 15 41.34 9.54 -9.43
CA HIS A 15 40.23 9.99 -10.28
C HIS A 15 39.19 10.87 -9.57
N TYR A 16 39.24 10.99 -8.23
CA TYR A 16 38.33 11.85 -7.50
C TYR A 16 38.76 13.33 -7.59
N LYS A 17 38.21 14.04 -8.59
CA LYS A 17 38.39 15.49 -8.72
C LYS A 17 37.49 16.24 -7.74
N THR A 18 38.06 16.71 -6.64
CA THR A 18 37.38 17.60 -5.69
C THR A 18 37.01 18.91 -6.39
N GLY A 19 35.76 19.35 -6.26
CA GLY A 19 35.29 20.65 -6.78
C GLY A 19 34.75 20.65 -8.22
N HIS A 20 34.73 19.53 -8.93
CA HIS A 20 34.31 19.52 -10.35
C HIS A 20 32.82 19.20 -10.59
N LYS A 21 32.10 18.70 -9.57
CA LYS A 21 30.65 18.49 -9.64
C LYS A 21 29.96 19.42 -8.66
N ASN A 22 29.56 20.58 -9.16
CA ASN A 22 28.63 21.45 -8.45
C ASN A 22 27.29 20.70 -8.31
N VAL A 23 26.93 20.37 -7.07
CA VAL A 23 25.75 19.57 -6.71
C VAL A 23 24.48 20.18 -7.30
N ASP A 24 24.38 21.52 -7.32
CA ASP A 24 23.22 22.22 -7.85
C ASP A 24 23.08 22.03 -9.36
N ASN A 25 24.19 22.03 -10.09
CA ASN A 25 24.17 21.83 -11.54
C ASN A 25 23.85 20.36 -11.89
N ALA A 26 24.42 19.41 -11.13
CA ALA A 26 24.13 17.99 -11.31
C ALA A 26 22.64 17.67 -11.04
N TRP A 27 22.05 18.29 -10.01
CA TRP A 27 20.63 18.11 -9.68
C TRP A 27 19.70 18.72 -10.74
N LYS A 28 20.12 19.83 -11.34
CA LYS A 28 19.38 20.48 -12.43
C LYS A 28 19.41 19.65 -13.71
N GLU A 29 20.58 19.14 -14.10
CA GLU A 29 20.74 18.25 -15.25
C GLU A 29 19.96 16.94 -15.06
N PHE A 30 20.05 16.33 -13.87
CA PHE A 30 19.29 15.13 -13.52
C PHE A 30 17.77 15.35 -13.67
N LYS A 31 17.25 16.45 -13.14
CA LYS A 31 15.81 16.78 -13.30
C LYS A 31 15.42 16.99 -14.75
N GLY A 32 16.27 17.64 -15.55
CA GLY A 32 16.07 17.82 -16.99
C GLY A 32 16.04 16.50 -17.77
N MET A 33 16.85 15.51 -17.38
CA MET A 33 16.87 14.19 -18.00
C MET A 33 15.75 13.27 -17.50
N SER A 34 15.28 13.46 -16.27
CA SER A 34 14.29 12.58 -15.62
C SER A 34 12.85 12.71 -16.15
N GLY A 35 12.55 13.61 -17.10
CA GLY A 35 11.18 13.85 -17.57
C GLY A 35 10.24 14.44 -16.52
N ILE A 36 10.68 14.58 -15.26
CA ILE A 36 10.00 15.24 -14.16
C ILE A 36 10.15 16.75 -14.36
N THR A 37 9.52 17.27 -15.41
CA THR A 37 9.34 18.71 -15.54
C THR A 37 8.29 19.13 -14.52
N GLN A 38 8.75 19.82 -13.47
CA GLN A 38 7.88 20.51 -12.52
C GLN A 38 7.21 21.67 -13.27
N SER A 39 6.14 21.36 -13.98
CA SER A 39 5.35 22.33 -14.73
C SER A 39 4.57 23.20 -13.75
N GLY A 40 5.07 24.42 -13.57
CA GLY A 40 4.41 25.46 -12.83
C GLY A 40 3.10 25.91 -13.49
N SER A 41 2.17 26.36 -12.65
CA SER A 41 1.11 27.34 -12.97
C SER A 41 -0.15 26.91 -13.75
N ARG A 42 -0.70 25.69 -13.57
CA ARG A 42 -2.07 25.38 -14.09
C ARG A 42 -3.00 24.61 -13.13
N LYS A 43 -3.00 24.93 -11.83
CA LYS A 43 -3.87 24.29 -10.83
C LYS A 43 -5.37 24.68 -10.88
N ARG A 44 -5.96 25.10 -12.01
CA ARG A 44 -7.36 25.58 -12.01
C ARG A 44 -8.35 24.96 -12.99
N LEU A 45 -8.01 23.91 -13.75
CA LEU A 45 -8.96 23.39 -14.77
C LEU A 45 -9.22 21.88 -14.79
N LEU A 46 -8.93 21.13 -13.72
CA LEU A 46 -9.19 19.68 -13.68
C LEU A 46 -10.15 19.20 -12.57
N VAL A 47 -10.90 20.10 -11.92
CA VAL A 47 -11.89 19.72 -10.89
C VAL A 47 -13.34 19.70 -11.42
N ALA A 48 -13.60 20.12 -12.67
CA ALA A 48 -14.97 20.23 -13.18
C ALA A 48 -15.56 18.93 -13.79
N ALA A 49 -14.75 17.90 -14.08
CA ALA A 49 -15.25 16.67 -14.72
C ALA A 49 -15.83 15.63 -13.74
N SER A 50 -15.53 15.74 -12.44
CA SER A 50 -15.95 14.74 -11.43
C SER A 50 -17.38 14.92 -10.93
N ILE A 51 -17.98 16.10 -11.11
CA ILE A 51 -19.34 16.39 -10.60
C ILE A 51 -20.42 15.78 -11.50
N ALA A 52 -20.20 15.70 -12.81
CA ALA A 52 -21.21 15.19 -13.75
C ALA A 52 -21.44 13.67 -13.61
N PHE A 53 -20.40 12.90 -13.30
CA PHE A 53 -20.50 11.44 -13.16
C PHE A 53 -21.29 11.00 -11.92
N ALA A 54 -21.18 11.74 -10.80
CA ALA A 54 -21.87 11.42 -9.55
C ALA A 54 -23.39 11.53 -9.67
N ALA A 55 -23.89 12.54 -10.40
CA ALA A 55 -25.32 12.72 -10.61
C ALA A 55 -25.92 11.59 -11.48
N VAL A 56 -25.20 11.13 -12.51
CA VAL A 56 -25.65 10.05 -13.40
C VAL A 56 -25.74 8.71 -12.66
N MET A 57 -24.76 8.40 -11.79
CA MET A 57 -24.78 7.17 -11.00
C MET A 57 -25.92 7.14 -9.97
N ALA A 58 -26.29 8.28 -9.37
CA ALA A 58 -27.41 8.35 -8.43
C ALA A 58 -28.77 8.06 -9.11
N VAL A 59 -28.97 8.56 -10.34
CA VAL A 59 -30.18 8.29 -11.13
C VAL A 59 -30.23 6.83 -11.59
N ALA A 60 -29.09 6.25 -12.00
CA ALA A 60 -29.02 4.84 -12.38
C ALA A 60 -29.30 3.90 -11.20
N ALA A 61 -28.74 4.18 -10.01
CA ALA A 61 -28.95 3.37 -8.81
C ALA A 61 -30.42 3.41 -8.32
N THR A 62 -31.05 4.59 -8.34
CA THR A 62 -32.47 4.73 -7.96
C THR A 62 -33.38 4.00 -8.93
N MET A 63 -33.15 4.08 -10.24
CA MET A 63 -33.93 3.33 -11.22
C MET A 63 -33.71 1.81 -11.13
N PHE A 64 -32.49 1.36 -10.85
CA PHE A 64 -32.19 -0.06 -10.65
C PHE A 64 -32.88 -0.63 -9.41
N VAL A 65 -32.90 0.11 -8.30
CA VAL A 65 -33.63 -0.28 -7.08
C VAL A 65 -35.14 -0.30 -7.34
N VAL A 66 -35.73 0.72 -7.96
CA VAL A 66 -37.18 0.73 -8.24
C VAL A 66 -37.60 -0.41 -9.19
N ARG A 67 -36.75 -0.77 -10.16
CA ARG A 67 -37.05 -1.82 -11.14
C ARG A 67 -36.80 -3.23 -10.61
N ASN A 68 -35.85 -3.42 -9.70
CA ASN A 68 -35.52 -4.72 -9.09
C ASN A 68 -36.25 -4.97 -7.75
N PHE A 69 -36.65 -3.91 -7.05
CA PHE A 69 -37.47 -3.93 -5.84
C PHE A 69 -38.80 -3.23 -6.10
N GLY A 70 -39.68 -3.92 -6.83
CA GLY A 70 -41.10 -3.61 -6.74
C GLY A 70 -41.53 -3.70 -5.27
N ASN A 71 -42.05 -2.60 -4.74
CA ASN A 71 -42.64 -2.41 -3.40
C ASN A 71 -41.70 -2.55 -2.18
N GLY A 72 -41.15 -1.42 -1.73
CA GLY A 72 -40.63 -1.28 -0.38
C GLY A 72 -40.12 0.13 -0.09
N SER A 73 -41.00 1.03 0.33
CA SER A 73 -40.64 2.38 0.81
C SER A 73 -39.68 2.32 2.01
N PRO A 74 -38.69 3.21 2.14
CA PRO A 74 -37.80 3.24 3.30
C PRO A 74 -38.50 3.93 4.48
N LYS A 75 -38.68 3.22 5.60
CA LYS A 75 -39.03 3.83 6.88
C LYS A 75 -37.78 4.07 7.72
N SER A 76 -37.74 5.27 8.27
CA SER A 76 -36.80 5.88 9.21
C SER A 76 -36.44 5.02 10.44
N SER A 77 -35.16 5.08 10.85
CA SER A 77 -34.67 4.73 12.22
C SER A 77 -35.19 5.71 13.29
N PRO A 78 -34.95 5.56 14.61
CA PRO A 78 -34.32 4.46 15.39
C PRO A 78 -35.18 4.02 16.63
N ASN A 79 -34.85 2.91 17.32
CA ASN A 79 -34.62 2.80 18.78
C ASN A 79 -34.58 1.32 19.27
N ILE A 80 -33.84 1.15 20.37
CA ILE A 80 -33.28 0.00 21.10
C ILE A 80 -34.26 -1.13 21.47
N GLU A 81 -33.85 -2.39 21.28
CA GLU A 81 -34.05 -3.43 22.30
C GLU A 81 -33.01 -4.57 22.19
N ARG A 82 -32.54 -5.01 23.37
CA ARG A 82 -31.50 -6.03 23.56
C ARG A 82 -32.05 -7.44 23.28
N ALA A 83 -31.27 -8.28 22.60
CA ALA A 83 -31.18 -9.72 22.88
C ALA A 83 -29.96 -10.33 22.16
N LEU A 84 -28.99 -10.80 22.94
CA LEU A 84 -28.20 -12.01 22.61
C LEU A 84 -28.93 -13.18 23.34
N PRO A 85 -28.82 -14.47 22.93
CA PRO A 85 -27.54 -15.13 22.64
C PRO A 85 -27.55 -16.19 21.50
N ASP A 86 -26.33 -16.63 21.17
CA ASP A 86 -25.92 -17.94 20.63
C ASP A 86 -26.54 -18.46 19.33
N THR A 87 -25.76 -18.47 18.23
CA THR A 87 -25.38 -19.74 17.57
C THR A 87 -24.26 -19.56 16.55
N VAL A 88 -23.27 -20.45 16.65
CA VAL A 88 -22.16 -20.64 15.72
C VAL A 88 -22.66 -20.92 14.32
N SER A 89 -22.05 -20.28 13.30
CA SER A 89 -22.00 -20.83 11.95
C SER A 89 -20.68 -20.46 11.30
N LYS A 90 -19.74 -21.42 11.35
CA LYS A 90 -18.66 -21.53 10.38
C LYS A 90 -19.29 -21.59 8.99
N ALA A 91 -19.16 -20.53 8.20
CA ALA A 91 -19.31 -20.61 6.76
C ALA A 91 -17.94 -20.49 6.12
N LYS A 92 -17.35 -21.65 5.85
CA LYS A 92 -16.34 -21.86 4.82
C LYS A 92 -16.89 -21.26 3.52
N THR A 93 -16.25 -20.22 2.99
CA THR A 93 -16.50 -19.79 1.62
C THR A 93 -15.29 -20.17 0.80
N ASP A 94 -15.50 -21.15 -0.05
CA ASP A 94 -14.53 -21.68 -0.98
C ASP A 94 -13.96 -20.56 -1.85
N THR A 95 -12.65 -20.67 -2.05
CA THR A 95 -11.80 -19.83 -2.88
C THR A 95 -12.38 -19.62 -4.28
N VAL A 96 -12.91 -18.43 -4.54
CA VAL A 96 -12.98 -17.88 -5.89
C VAL A 96 -11.56 -17.50 -6.27
N LYS A 97 -10.93 -18.27 -7.16
CA LYS A 97 -9.64 -17.92 -7.78
C LYS A 97 -9.84 -16.78 -8.79
N THR A 98 -10.07 -15.57 -8.29
CA THR A 98 -9.74 -14.38 -9.05
C THR A 98 -8.22 -14.27 -9.01
N LYS A 99 -7.54 -14.37 -10.16
CA LYS A 99 -6.12 -14.00 -10.25
C LYS A 99 -5.99 -12.51 -9.94
N LYS A 100 -5.90 -12.16 -8.65
CA LYS A 100 -5.49 -10.83 -8.22
C LYS A 100 -4.01 -10.70 -8.58
N GLY A 101 -3.66 -9.57 -9.21
CA GLY A 101 -2.26 -9.20 -9.40
C GLY A 101 -1.55 -8.99 -8.05
N PRO A 102 -0.23 -8.83 -8.07
CA PRO A 102 0.54 -8.50 -6.88
C PRO A 102 0.04 -7.20 -6.25
N VAL A 103 0.23 -7.10 -4.94
CA VAL A 103 -0.16 -5.95 -4.12
C VAL A 103 1.09 -5.31 -3.59
N LEU A 104 1.22 -4.00 -3.80
CA LEU A 104 2.35 -3.21 -3.31
C LEU A 104 2.01 -2.59 -1.96
N PHE A 105 2.73 -2.98 -0.92
CA PHE A 105 2.66 -2.40 0.41
C PHE A 105 3.81 -1.41 0.61
N HIS A 106 3.49 -0.13 0.69
CA HIS A 106 4.44 0.91 1.07
C HIS A 106 4.44 1.13 2.60
N PHE A 107 5.64 1.18 3.18
CA PHE A 107 5.91 1.45 4.59
C PHE A 107 6.96 2.55 4.71
N ASP A 108 6.66 3.55 5.52
CA ASP A 108 7.62 4.60 5.89
C ASP A 108 7.71 4.64 7.41
N HIS A 109 8.87 4.24 7.95
CA HIS A 109 9.14 4.16 9.39
C HIS A 109 7.97 3.60 10.20
N THR A 110 7.37 2.53 9.68
CA THR A 110 6.11 2.01 10.18
C THR A 110 6.40 0.96 11.25
N PRO A 111 5.87 1.09 12.49
CA PRO A 111 6.00 0.05 13.51
C PRO A 111 5.49 -1.31 13.00
N VAL A 112 6.18 -2.39 13.33
CA VAL A 112 5.89 -3.72 12.79
C VAL A 112 4.46 -4.20 13.08
N ASN A 113 3.90 -3.84 14.23
CA ASN A 113 2.52 -4.13 14.57
C ASN A 113 1.52 -3.47 13.60
N ALA A 114 1.79 -2.24 13.18
CA ALA A 114 0.99 -1.51 12.19
C ALA A 114 1.20 -2.09 10.78
N ALA A 115 2.43 -2.49 10.44
CA ALA A 115 2.74 -3.11 9.16
C ALA A 115 2.02 -4.46 9.00
N ILE A 116 2.11 -5.33 10.01
CA ILE A 116 1.43 -6.63 10.05
C ILE A 116 -0.09 -6.45 10.05
N ARG A 117 -0.61 -5.46 10.78
CA ARG A 117 -2.05 -5.15 10.77
C ARG A 117 -2.54 -4.76 9.38
N LYS A 118 -1.78 -3.95 8.64
CA LYS A 118 -2.09 -3.58 7.25
C LYS A 118 -2.15 -4.81 6.33
N VAL A 119 -1.22 -5.75 6.48
CA VAL A 119 -1.21 -7.01 5.73
C VAL A 119 -2.38 -7.91 6.14
N SER A 120 -2.61 -8.06 7.44
CA SER A 120 -3.72 -8.81 8.05
C SER A 120 -5.07 -8.31 7.54
N ASP A 121 -5.29 -6.99 7.55
CA ASP A 121 -6.54 -6.35 7.13
C ASP A 121 -6.78 -6.54 5.62
N TYR A 122 -5.72 -6.48 4.80
CA TYR A 122 -5.83 -6.69 3.36
C TYR A 122 -6.22 -8.12 2.99
N TYR A 123 -5.61 -9.13 3.63
CA TYR A 123 -5.87 -10.54 3.34
C TYR A 123 -6.97 -11.16 4.20
N GLY A 124 -7.46 -10.45 5.22
CA GLY A 124 -8.51 -10.91 6.14
C GLY A 124 -8.06 -12.03 7.09
N VAL A 125 -6.77 -12.10 7.43
CA VAL A 125 -6.19 -13.14 8.29
C VAL A 125 -5.49 -12.47 9.46
N GLY A 126 -5.82 -12.88 10.69
CA GLY A 126 -5.15 -12.36 11.89
C GLY A 126 -3.68 -12.77 11.91
N LEU A 127 -2.78 -11.80 12.08
CA LEU A 127 -1.34 -12.02 12.15
C LEU A 127 -0.76 -11.43 13.44
N THR A 128 0.24 -12.09 14.01
CA THR A 128 0.95 -11.65 15.23
C THR A 128 2.45 -11.84 15.07
N ALA A 129 3.24 -10.83 15.44
CA ALA A 129 4.71 -10.92 15.45
C ALA A 129 5.25 -11.31 16.82
N SER A 130 6.39 -12.03 16.82
CA SER A 130 7.14 -12.35 18.03
C SER A 130 7.83 -11.14 18.66
N ASP A 131 8.31 -10.19 17.84
CA ASP A 131 8.92 -8.93 18.27
C ASP A 131 8.14 -7.74 17.70
N THR A 132 7.67 -6.86 18.58
CA THR A 132 6.86 -5.68 18.25
C THR A 132 7.62 -4.36 18.28
N THR A 133 8.92 -4.40 18.60
CA THR A 133 9.76 -3.20 18.78
C THR A 133 10.37 -2.68 17.48
N LYS A 134 10.32 -3.48 16.41
CA LYS A 134 10.94 -3.17 15.12
C LYS A 134 10.09 -2.24 14.27
N MET A 135 10.75 -1.58 13.33
CA MET A 135 10.12 -0.74 12.31
C MET A 135 10.44 -1.23 10.91
N VAL A 136 9.52 -0.96 9.99
CA VAL A 136 9.57 -1.35 8.59
C VAL A 136 9.59 -0.09 7.72
N THR A 137 10.54 -0.03 6.81
CA THR A 137 10.62 1.02 5.79
C THR A 137 10.90 0.36 4.44
N GLY A 138 10.19 0.78 3.40
CA GLY A 138 10.34 0.28 2.05
C GLY A 138 9.03 -0.22 1.46
N GLU A 139 9.16 -0.95 0.35
CA GLU A 139 8.03 -1.46 -0.42
C GLU A 139 8.10 -2.97 -0.51
N ILE A 140 6.96 -3.63 -0.32
CA ILE A 140 6.83 -5.08 -0.39
C ILE A 140 5.77 -5.38 -1.45
N GLU A 141 6.17 -6.04 -2.52
CA GLU A 141 5.25 -6.54 -3.54
C GLU A 141 4.95 -8.02 -3.25
N ALA A 142 3.68 -8.37 -3.02
CA ALA A 142 3.29 -9.75 -2.70
C ALA A 142 2.06 -10.20 -3.48
N HIS A 143 2.11 -11.42 -4.02
CA HIS A 143 0.99 -12.06 -4.70
C HIS A 143 0.01 -12.71 -3.71
N ASN A 144 0.48 -13.07 -2.53
CA ASN A 144 -0.32 -13.74 -1.51
C ASN A 144 0.19 -13.46 -0.09
N ILE A 145 -0.61 -13.84 0.91
CA ILE A 145 -0.27 -13.59 2.31
C ILE A 145 1.01 -14.31 2.78
N ASN A 146 1.30 -15.53 2.29
CA ASN A 146 2.49 -16.25 2.72
C ASN A 146 3.74 -15.53 2.25
N GLU A 147 3.74 -15.07 1.00
CA GLU A 147 4.85 -14.30 0.45
C GLU A 147 5.06 -12.97 1.21
N ALA A 148 3.97 -12.26 1.54
CA ALA A 148 4.06 -11.05 2.35
C ALA A 148 4.65 -11.33 3.75
N ILE A 149 4.27 -12.46 4.37
CA ILE A 149 4.82 -12.91 5.65
C ILE A 149 6.30 -13.22 5.50
N ASP A 150 6.68 -14.08 4.55
CA ASP A 150 8.07 -14.50 4.33
C ASP A 150 8.99 -13.30 4.09
N MET A 151 8.55 -12.32 3.31
CA MET A 151 9.30 -11.08 3.06
C MET A 151 9.48 -10.24 4.32
N LEU A 152 8.43 -10.09 5.14
CA LEU A 152 8.49 -9.35 6.41
C LEU A 152 9.37 -10.07 7.44
N GLU A 153 9.25 -11.38 7.57
CA GLU A 153 10.07 -12.21 8.46
C GLU A 153 11.54 -12.13 8.08
N THR A 154 11.85 -12.29 6.78
CA THR A 154 13.23 -12.22 6.26
C THR A 154 13.84 -10.84 6.45
N THR A 155 13.07 -9.78 6.21
CA THR A 155 13.57 -8.40 6.32
C THR A 155 13.82 -8.00 7.78
N LEU A 156 12.96 -8.44 8.69
CA LEU A 156 13.00 -8.00 10.09
C LEU A 156 13.71 -9.00 11.02
N GLY A 157 13.95 -10.23 10.57
CA GLY A 157 14.47 -11.31 11.40
C GLY A 157 13.53 -11.62 12.56
N ILE A 158 12.23 -11.71 12.29
CA ILE A 158 11.19 -12.03 13.28
C ILE A 158 10.36 -13.21 12.79
N GLU A 159 9.53 -13.72 13.68
CA GLU A 159 8.54 -14.76 13.38
C GLU A 159 7.14 -14.14 13.42
N ILE A 160 6.32 -14.45 12.42
CA ILE A 160 4.94 -13.98 12.27
C ILE A 160 4.03 -15.20 12.18
N THR A 161 3.15 -15.32 13.17
CA THR A 161 2.19 -16.42 13.27
C THR A 161 0.80 -15.99 12.83
N LYS A 162 0.07 -16.92 12.20
CA LYS A 162 -1.35 -16.75 11.86
C LYS A 162 -2.22 -17.15 13.05
N ARG A 163 -3.27 -16.37 13.30
CA ARG A 163 -4.26 -16.62 14.36
C ARG A 163 -5.47 -17.41 13.86
#